data_AF-A0A5R2N5Z6-F1
#
_entry.id   AF-A0A5R2N5Z6-F1
#
_cell.length_a   1.000
_cell.length_b   1.000
_cell.length_c   1.000
_cell.angle_alpha   90.00
_cell.angle_beta   90.00
_cell.angle_gamma   90.00
#
_symmetry.space_group_name_H-M   'P 1'
#
loop_
_entity.id
_entity.type
_entity.pdbx_description
1 polymer ?
#
loop_
_entity_poly.entity_id
_entity_poly.type
_entity_poly.pdbx_seq_one_letter_code
_entity_poly.pdbx_strand_id
1 'polypeptide(L)'
;LDVDGALAASDAVGLHRLLVTRGVIEDPSIQKAGNFTGAVVPLENIDMMPSPRAGAILYDVRPGDRVAKGARLATIVHAPGEADGRTEVFAPQDGIILTRRSRRIIRAGEDLLKLVGDRKSGDARSGTLED
;
A
#
# COMPACT_ATOMS: atom_id res chain seq x y z
N LEU A 1 -12.36 2.66 11.17
CA LEU A 1 -11.66 1.67 10.32
C LEU A 1 -11.46 2.29 8.95
N ASP A 2 -10.46 1.85 8.19
CA ASP A 2 -10.20 2.29 6.79
C ASP A 2 -11.01 1.46 5.77
N VAL A 3 -11.99 0.69 6.25
CA VAL A 3 -12.85 -0.21 5.47
C VAL A 3 -14.28 -0.12 6.01
N ASP A 4 -15.26 -0.24 5.13
CA ASP A 4 -16.69 -0.14 5.44
C ASP A 4 -17.53 -1.10 4.58
N GLY A 5 -18.86 -1.07 4.79
CA GLY A 5 -19.79 -1.94 4.06
C GLY A 5 -19.90 -1.63 2.57
N ALA A 6 -19.63 -0.39 2.14
CA ALA A 6 -19.66 -0.03 0.73
C ALA A 6 -18.47 -0.66 -0.02
N LEU A 7 -17.28 -0.65 0.62
CA LEU A 7 -16.10 -1.37 0.10
C LEU A 7 -16.36 -2.88 0.02
N ALA A 8 -16.94 -3.48 1.07
CA ALA A 8 -17.27 -4.91 1.06
C ALA A 8 -18.28 -5.28 -0.05
N ALA A 9 -19.28 -4.43 -0.29
CA ALA A 9 -20.24 -4.63 -1.38
C ALA A 9 -19.56 -4.53 -2.76
N SER A 10 -18.66 -3.56 -2.95
CA SER A 10 -17.87 -3.42 -4.18
C SER A 10 -17.00 -4.66 -4.43
N ASP A 11 -16.32 -5.15 -3.41
CA ASP A 11 -15.49 -6.35 -3.49
C ASP A 11 -16.32 -7.59 -3.84
N ALA A 12 -17.50 -7.75 -3.23
CA ALA A 12 -18.41 -8.85 -3.53
C ALA A 12 -18.84 -8.86 -5.01
N VAL A 13 -19.14 -7.69 -5.59
CA VAL A 13 -19.43 -7.56 -7.03
C VAL A 13 -18.24 -7.97 -7.89
N GLY A 14 -17.02 -7.55 -7.51
CA GLY A 14 -15.79 -7.92 -8.20
C GLY A 14 -15.51 -9.43 -8.17
N LEU A 15 -15.63 -10.03 -6.98
CA LEU A 15 -15.46 -11.48 -6.78
C LEU A 15 -16.51 -12.28 -7.56
N HIS A 16 -17.78 -11.87 -7.52
CA HIS A 16 -18.84 -12.52 -8.29
C HIS A 16 -18.52 -12.51 -9.79
N ARG A 17 -18.11 -11.35 -10.33
CA ARG A 17 -17.71 -11.22 -11.74
C ARG A 17 -16.52 -12.12 -12.09
N LEU A 18 -15.53 -12.24 -11.20
CA LEU A 18 -14.39 -13.14 -11.39
C LEU A 18 -14.85 -14.61 -11.46
N LEU A 19 -15.72 -15.04 -10.54
CA LEU A 19 -16.21 -16.42 -10.48
C LEU A 19 -17.03 -16.79 -11.72
N VAL A 20 -17.88 -15.88 -12.21
CA VAL A 20 -18.60 -16.08 -13.48
C VAL A 20 -17.64 -16.15 -14.66
N THR A 21 -16.66 -15.24 -14.73
CA THR A 21 -15.66 -15.22 -15.81
C THR A 21 -14.82 -16.50 -15.85
N ARG A 22 -14.58 -17.13 -14.68
CA ARG A 22 -13.88 -18.42 -14.56
C ARG A 22 -14.78 -19.64 -14.74
N GLY A 23 -16.09 -19.46 -14.94
CA GLY A 23 -17.05 -20.56 -15.11
C GLY A 23 -17.37 -21.33 -13.83
N VAL A 24 -17.05 -20.77 -12.65
CA VAL A 24 -17.37 -21.38 -11.35
C VAL A 24 -18.85 -21.17 -11.01
N ILE A 25 -19.42 -20.05 -11.43
CA ILE A 25 -20.83 -19.70 -11.30
C ILE A 25 -21.39 -19.46 -12.70
N GLU A 26 -22.57 -20.01 -13.00
CA GLU A 26 -23.32 -19.70 -14.20
C GLU A 26 -24.27 -18.54 -13.93
N ASP A 27 -23.96 -17.37 -14.49
CA ASP A 27 -24.84 -16.20 -14.49
C ASP A 27 -24.71 -15.46 -15.83
N PRO A 28 -25.67 -15.62 -16.75
CA PRO A 28 -25.60 -15.00 -18.08
C PRO A 28 -25.86 -13.48 -18.05
N SER A 29 -26.31 -12.91 -16.93
CA SER A 29 -26.54 -11.47 -16.80
C SER A 29 -25.26 -10.67 -16.58
N ILE A 30 -24.19 -11.35 -16.13
CA ILE A 30 -22.91 -10.72 -15.85
C ILE A 30 -22.07 -10.67 -17.12
N GLN A 31 -21.75 -9.45 -17.56
CA GLN A 31 -20.79 -9.25 -18.64
C GLN A 31 -19.40 -9.71 -18.23
N LYS A 32 -18.70 -10.38 -19.16
CA LYS A 32 -17.28 -10.71 -18.99
C LYS A 32 -16.47 -9.44 -18.71
N ALA A 33 -15.54 -9.53 -17.77
CA ALA A 33 -14.65 -8.42 -17.47
C ALA A 33 -13.81 -8.06 -18.71
N GLY A 34 -13.73 -6.76 -19.02
CA GLY A 34 -12.79 -6.25 -20.02
C GLY A 34 -11.34 -6.28 -19.52
N ASN A 35 -10.42 -5.74 -20.32
CA ASN A 35 -9.00 -5.66 -19.94
C ASN A 35 -8.82 -4.83 -18.66
N PHE A 36 -7.91 -5.27 -17.79
CA PHE A 36 -7.54 -4.52 -16.60
C PHE A 36 -6.85 -3.20 -16.99
N THR A 37 -7.32 -2.10 -16.41
CA THR A 37 -6.83 -0.73 -16.70
C THR A 37 -6.06 -0.11 -15.53
N GLY A 38 -5.92 -0.84 -14.41
CA GLY A 38 -5.15 -0.39 -13.26
C GLY A 38 -3.65 -0.56 -13.46
N ALA A 39 -2.88 -0.11 -12.47
CA ALA A 39 -1.42 -0.24 -12.47
C ALA A 39 -1.01 -1.72 -12.42
N VAL A 40 -0.15 -2.13 -13.36
CA VAL A 40 0.52 -3.45 -13.37
C VAL A 40 2.00 -3.18 -13.20
N VAL A 41 2.53 -3.60 -12.05
CA VAL A 41 3.91 -3.35 -11.63
C VAL A 41 4.55 -4.64 -11.14
N PRO A 42 5.85 -4.87 -11.41
CA PRO A 42 6.58 -5.99 -10.81
C PRO A 42 6.55 -5.93 -9.28
N LEU A 43 6.53 -7.08 -8.62
CA LEU A 43 6.58 -7.15 -7.16
C LEU A 43 7.87 -6.52 -6.60
N GLU A 44 8.97 -6.66 -7.34
CA GLU A 44 10.27 -6.07 -7.04
C GLU A 44 10.29 -4.54 -7.03
N ASN A 45 9.23 -3.88 -7.50
CA ASN A 45 9.09 -2.42 -7.41
C ASN A 45 8.55 -1.94 -6.06
N ILE A 46 8.11 -2.84 -5.18
CA ILE A 46 7.57 -2.46 -3.89
C ILE A 46 8.71 -2.11 -2.93
N ASP A 47 8.79 -0.85 -2.52
CA ASP A 47 9.59 -0.44 -1.36
C ASP A 47 8.82 -0.77 -0.08
N MET A 48 9.45 -1.54 0.79
CA MET A 48 8.99 -1.73 2.15
C MET A 48 9.54 -0.57 2.97
N MET A 49 8.69 0.22 3.63
CA MET A 49 9.14 1.42 4.35
C MET A 49 9.28 1.14 5.85
N PRO A 50 10.42 0.59 6.35
CA PRO A 50 10.61 0.30 7.76
C PRO A 50 10.70 1.60 8.57
N SER A 51 10.10 1.58 9.75
CA SER A 51 10.18 2.71 10.67
C SER A 51 11.59 2.86 11.23
N PRO A 52 12.28 4.00 11.06
CA PRO A 52 13.60 4.22 11.64
C PRO A 52 13.58 4.27 13.18
N ARG A 53 12.42 4.60 13.79
CA ARG A 53 12.24 4.67 15.24
C ARG A 53 10.89 4.11 15.67
N ALA A 54 10.75 3.75 16.95
CA ALA A 54 9.46 3.46 17.55
C ALA A 54 8.75 4.76 17.95
N GLY A 55 7.42 4.82 17.87
CA GLY A 55 6.67 6.01 18.26
C GLY A 55 5.24 6.07 17.72
N ALA A 56 4.60 7.23 17.89
CA ALA A 56 3.31 7.53 17.29
C ALA A 56 3.46 7.98 15.83
N ILE A 57 2.53 7.59 14.96
CA ILE A 57 2.61 7.82 13.51
C ILE A 57 1.63 8.91 13.08
N LEU A 58 2.15 9.94 12.43
CA LEU A 58 1.38 10.95 11.70
C LEU A 58 1.61 10.73 10.21
N TYR A 59 0.58 10.29 9.48
CA TYR A 59 0.67 10.08 8.03
C TYR A 59 0.28 11.34 7.28
N ASP A 60 1.06 11.65 6.24
CA ASP A 60 0.78 12.73 5.28
C ASP A 60 0.10 12.19 4.01
N VAL A 61 0.01 10.85 3.87
CA VAL A 61 -0.51 10.14 2.69
C VAL A 61 -1.57 9.08 3.04
N ARG A 62 -2.34 8.68 2.02
CA ARG A 62 -3.39 7.63 2.07
C ARG A 62 -3.11 6.53 1.03
N PRO A 63 -3.60 5.30 1.23
CA PRO A 63 -3.59 4.28 0.17
C PRO A 63 -4.24 4.81 -1.11
N GLY A 64 -3.61 4.54 -2.25
CA GLY A 64 -4.00 5.05 -3.56
C GLY A 64 -3.38 6.40 -3.94
N ASP A 65 -2.81 7.15 -2.99
CA ASP A 65 -2.15 8.42 -3.31
C ASP A 65 -0.90 8.18 -4.18
N ARG A 66 -0.71 9.05 -5.17
CA ARG A 66 0.51 9.14 -5.98
C ARG A 66 1.47 10.13 -5.32
N VAL A 67 2.73 9.74 -5.16
CA VAL A 67 3.78 10.57 -4.54
C VAL A 67 4.99 10.71 -5.44
N ALA A 68 5.70 11.82 -5.30
CA ALA A 68 7.01 12.03 -5.92
C ALA A 68 8.13 11.64 -4.95
N LYS A 69 9.31 11.34 -5.49
CA LYS A 69 10.54 11.14 -4.72
C LYS A 69 10.79 12.34 -3.79
N GLY A 70 11.12 12.06 -2.54
CA GLY A 70 11.36 13.07 -1.51
C GLY A 70 10.09 13.64 -0.87
N ALA A 71 8.89 13.24 -1.32
CA ALA A 71 7.66 13.59 -0.60
C ALA A 71 7.67 12.99 0.80
N ARG A 72 7.28 13.77 1.81
CA ARG A 72 7.15 13.27 3.18
C ARG A 72 5.93 12.36 3.27
N LEU A 73 6.15 11.14 3.74
CA LEU A 73 5.14 10.10 3.86
C LEU A 73 4.52 10.08 5.25
N ALA A 74 5.37 10.24 6.27
CA ALA A 74 4.96 10.23 7.65
C ALA A 74 5.97 10.96 8.55
N THR A 75 5.50 11.33 9.74
CA THR A 75 6.33 11.73 10.88
C THR A 75 6.11 10.74 12.02
N ILE A 76 7.22 10.27 12.62
CA ILE A 76 7.22 9.45 13.81
C ILE A 76 7.53 10.34 15.01
N VAL A 77 6.62 10.43 15.96
CA VAL A 77 6.83 11.13 17.24
C VAL A 77 7.33 10.10 18.26
N HIS A 78 8.60 10.17 18.62
CA HIS A 78 9.27 9.21 19.51
C HIS A 78 9.64 9.79 20.89
N ALA A 79 9.69 11.13 21.04
CA ALA A 79 9.87 11.81 22.32
C ALA A 79 9.01 13.09 22.35
N PRO A 80 7.71 13.01 22.68
CA PRO A 80 6.81 14.16 22.65
C PRO A 80 7.29 15.28 23.59
N GLY A 81 7.38 16.51 23.08
CA GLY A 81 7.81 17.69 23.84
C GLY A 81 9.29 18.04 23.67
N GLU A 82 10.11 17.10 23.20
CA GLU A 82 11.53 17.34 22.94
C GLU A 82 11.76 17.95 21.55
N ALA A 83 12.78 18.81 21.42
CA ALA A 83 13.09 19.52 20.18
C ALA A 83 13.44 18.59 19.01
N ASP A 84 14.09 17.46 19.30
CA ASP A 84 14.49 16.42 18.35
C ASP A 84 13.57 15.18 18.44
N GLY A 85 12.40 15.31 19.06
CA GLY A 85 11.48 14.23 19.37
C GLY A 85 10.70 13.62 18.20
N ARG A 86 11.06 13.99 16.97
CA ARG A 86 10.35 13.64 15.73
C ARG A 86 11.32 13.19 14.64
N THR A 87 10.92 12.17 13.89
CA THR A 87 11.67 11.69 12.72
C THR A 87 10.74 11.64 11.51
N GLU A 88 11.14 12.29 10.42
CA GLU A 88 10.41 12.30 9.16
C GLU A 88 10.82 11.12 8.28
N VAL A 89 9.88 10.60 7.50
CA VAL A 89 10.10 9.51 6.55
C VAL A 89 9.67 9.98 5.17
N PHE A 90 10.54 9.83 4.18
CA PHE A 90 10.37 10.36 2.82
C PHE A 90 10.30 9.24 1.78
N ALA A 91 9.62 9.49 0.67
CA ALA A 91 9.54 8.57 -0.46
C ALA A 91 10.90 8.41 -1.16
N PRO A 92 11.43 7.18 -1.31
CA PRO A 92 12.72 6.96 -1.99
C PRO A 92 12.62 7.18 -3.51
N GLN A 93 11.41 7.09 -4.06
CA GLN A 93 11.11 7.24 -5.48
C GLN A 93 9.66 7.69 -5.71
N ASP A 94 9.35 8.03 -6.97
CA ASP A 94 7.97 8.23 -7.42
C ASP A 94 7.22 6.90 -7.33
N GLY A 95 5.96 6.94 -6.90
CA GLY A 95 5.21 5.72 -6.65
C GLY A 95 3.77 5.95 -6.19
N ILE A 96 3.04 4.85 -6.01
CA ILE A 96 1.69 4.81 -5.46
C ILE A 96 1.74 4.18 -4.06
N ILE A 97 1.06 4.78 -3.08
CA ILE A 97 0.93 4.17 -1.75
C ILE A 97 -0.01 2.97 -1.84
N LEU A 98 0.52 1.76 -1.67
CA LEU A 98 -0.27 0.53 -1.76
C LEU A 98 -1.02 0.24 -0.46
N THR A 99 -0.30 0.27 0.65
CA THR A 99 -0.86 0.07 1.99
C THR A 99 -0.18 0.97 2.99
N ARG A 100 -0.81 1.17 4.15
CA ARG A 100 -0.20 1.76 5.36
C ARG A 100 -0.66 0.99 6.58
N ARG A 101 0.03 1.11 7.71
CA ARG A 101 -0.48 0.59 9.00
C ARG A 101 -1.70 1.39 9.44
N SER A 102 -2.78 0.69 9.78
CA SER A 102 -3.99 1.31 10.33
C SER A 102 -3.79 1.81 11.77
N ARG A 103 -2.95 1.11 12.56
CA ARG A 103 -2.59 1.57 13.91
C ARG A 103 -1.66 2.78 13.84
N ARG A 104 -1.81 3.69 14.80
CA ARG A 104 -1.06 4.96 14.89
C ARG A 104 0.15 4.87 15.82
N ILE A 105 0.64 3.67 16.09
CA ILE A 105 1.86 3.40 16.87
C ILE A 105 2.70 2.37 16.13
N ILE A 106 4.03 2.46 16.20
CA ILE A 106 4.96 1.58 15.49
C ILE A 106 6.21 1.29 16.30
N ARG A 107 6.84 0.14 16.05
CA ARG A 107 8.18 -0.20 16.54
C ARG A 107 9.23 0.08 15.46
N ALA A 108 10.48 0.31 15.86
CA ALA A 108 11.58 0.41 14.92
C ALA A 108 11.68 -0.87 14.07
N GLY A 109 11.91 -0.72 12.77
CA GLY A 109 11.99 -1.82 11.80
C GLY A 109 10.65 -2.37 11.31
N GLU A 110 9.52 -2.04 11.93
CA GLU A 110 8.20 -2.42 11.39
C GLU A 110 7.86 -1.56 10.18
N ASP A 111 7.21 -2.15 9.16
CA ASP A 111 6.77 -1.37 7.99
C ASP A 111 5.67 -0.38 8.34
N LEU A 112 5.91 0.89 7.99
CA LEU A 112 4.95 2.00 8.04
C LEU A 112 3.91 1.84 6.94
N LEU A 113 4.40 1.67 5.72
CA LEU A 113 3.61 1.61 4.50
C LEU A 113 4.37 0.84 3.42
N LYS A 114 3.67 0.51 2.34
CA LYS A 114 4.26 -0.04 1.12
C LYS A 114 4.09 0.98 0.00
N LEU A 115 5.18 1.32 -0.65
CA LEU A 115 5.19 2.18 -1.83
C LEU A 115 5.43 1.31 -3.06
N VAL A 116 4.50 1.32 -3.99
CA VAL A 116 4.71 0.73 -5.32
C VAL A 116 5.48 1.75 -6.15
N GLY A 117 6.78 1.54 -6.31
CA GLY A 117 7.66 2.41 -7.07
C GLY A 117 7.50 2.24 -8.59
N ASP A 118 7.91 3.26 -9.33
CA ASP A 118 7.98 3.18 -10.80
C ASP A 118 9.18 2.35 -11.30
N ARG A 119 10.14 2.09 -10.41
CA ARG A 119 11.35 1.33 -10.70
C ARG A 119 11.53 0.25 -9.65
N LYS A 120 12.36 -0.74 -9.98
CA LYS A 120 12.81 -1.76 -9.04
C LYS A 120 13.33 -1.11 -7.75
N SER A 121 12.86 -1.58 -6.62
CA SER A 121 13.28 -1.08 -5.32
C SER A 121 14.75 -1.39 -5.06
N GLY A 122 15.43 -0.50 -4.34
CA GLY A 122 16.76 -0.77 -3.79
C GLY A 122 16.76 -1.85 -2.70
N ASP A 123 15.60 -2.18 -2.12
CA ASP A 123 15.43 -3.25 -1.13
C ASP A 123 14.85 -4.55 -1.73
N ALA A 124 14.68 -4.59 -3.06
CA ALA A 124 14.01 -5.68 -3.76
C ALA A 124 14.63 -7.04 -3.42
N ARG A 125 13.78 -7.99 -3.06
CA ARG A 125 14.15 -9.39 -2.83
C ARG A 125 13.48 -10.25 -3.88
N SER A 126 14.20 -11.23 -4.41
CA SER A 126 13.60 -12.23 -5.30
C SER A 126 12.52 -12.99 -4.53
N GLY A 127 11.34 -13.08 -5.12
CA GLY A 127 10.18 -13.77 -4.54
C GLY A 127 10.20 -15.26 -4.84
N THR A 128 9.54 -16.06 -4.00
CA THR A 128 9.39 -17.53 -4.19
C THR A 128 8.52 -17.91 -5.41
N LEU A 129 7.97 -16.93 -6.12
CA LEU A 129 7.15 -17.11 -7.33
C LEU A 129 7.91 -16.74 -8.61
N GLU A 130 9.21 -16.47 -8.50
CA GLU A 130 10.10 -16.18 -9.62
C GLU A 130 10.82 -17.46 -10.05
N ASP A 131 10.07 -18.48 -10.48
CA ASP A 131 10.48 -19.63 -11.29
C ASP A 131 9.24 -20.24 -11.98
#